data_AF-A0A351IZJ7-F1
#
_entry.id   AF-A0A351IZJ7-F1
#
_cell.length_a   1.000
_cell.length_b   1.000
_cell.length_c   1.000
_cell.angle_alpha   90.00
_cell.angle_beta   90.00
_cell.angle_gamma   90.00
#
_symmetry.space_group_name_H-M   'P 1'
#
loop_
_entity.id
_entity.type
_entity.pdbx_description
1 polymer ?
#
loop_
_entity_poly.entity_id
_entity_poly.type
_entity_poly.pdbx_seq_one_letter_code
_entity_poly.pdbx_strand_id
1 'polypeptide(L)'
;YAGDYVNVPQRGMVFTAVWAAVTYLDPNYAGGDSDGTEEKPYTCVNTALPAMKTFGENDSIFDYQAICFLDHYVWDMDDNTNEIYTYSSNATYTNYMAKPLSTLTGLLLMGETPETLLTFQSPTVFYMQFLSELQFNHIQVKLDTW
;
A
#
# COMPACT_ATOMS: atom_id res chain seq x y z
N TYR A 1 -18.60 13.92 0.08
CA TYR A 1 -17.52 14.73 0.67
C TYR A 1 -17.07 14.10 1.97
N ALA A 2 -15.82 14.34 2.39
CA ALA A 2 -15.39 13.85 3.69
C ALA A 2 -16.31 14.36 4.82
N GLY A 3 -16.64 13.49 5.77
CA GLY A 3 -17.64 13.74 6.80
C GLY A 3 -19.08 13.37 6.42
N ASP A 4 -19.37 13.09 5.14
CA ASP A 4 -20.66 12.51 4.76
C ASP A 4 -20.80 11.13 5.39
N TYR A 5 -21.99 10.83 5.92
CA TYR A 5 -22.25 9.55 6.57
C TYR A 5 -23.41 8.80 5.93
N VAL A 6 -23.28 7.47 5.86
CA VAL A 6 -24.33 6.55 5.43
C VAL A 6 -24.65 5.62 6.59
N ASN A 7 -25.86 5.72 7.13
CA ASN A 7 -26.34 4.81 8.16
C ASN A 7 -27.12 3.66 7.51
N VAL A 8 -26.72 2.41 7.79
CA VAL A 8 -27.40 1.19 7.34
C VAL A 8 -27.92 0.46 8.59
N PRO A 9 -29.01 0.96 9.21
CA PRO A 9 -29.47 0.50 10.51
C PRO A 9 -29.92 -0.97 10.48
N GLN A 10 -30.43 -1.46 9.35
CA GLN A 10 -30.81 -2.87 9.19
C GLN A 10 -29.62 -3.84 9.33
N ARG A 11 -28.38 -3.34 9.18
CA ARG A 11 -27.14 -4.11 9.35
C ARG A 11 -26.30 -3.64 10.54
N GLY A 12 -26.79 -2.68 11.32
CA GLY A 12 -26.03 -2.08 12.42
C GLY A 12 -24.72 -1.42 11.98
N MET A 13 -24.67 -0.92 10.74
CA MET A 13 -23.46 -0.36 10.13
C MET A 13 -23.60 1.14 9.92
N VAL A 14 -22.50 1.87 10.14
CA VAL A 14 -22.36 3.29 9.82
C VAL A 14 -21.08 3.46 9.02
N PHE A 15 -21.16 4.14 7.89
CA PHE A 15 -20.02 4.50 7.07
C PHE A 15 -19.83 6.01 7.11
N THR A 16 -18.57 6.46 7.17
CA THR A 16 -18.20 7.87 7.02
C THR A 16 -17.23 8.00 5.86
N ALA A 17 -17.50 8.91 4.94
CA ALA A 17 -16.58 9.23 3.87
C ALA A 17 -15.39 10.00 4.44
N VAL A 18 -14.19 9.66 3.99
CA VAL A 18 -12.92 10.30 4.36
C VAL A 18 -12.16 10.72 3.11
N TRP A 19 -11.20 11.63 3.26
CA TRP A 19 -10.24 11.89 2.19
C TRP A 19 -9.07 10.91 2.30
N ALA A 20 -8.65 10.37 1.16
CA ALA A 20 -7.44 9.57 1.04
C ALA A 20 -6.48 10.22 0.04
N ALA A 21 -5.21 10.37 0.43
CA ALA A 21 -4.17 10.76 -0.50
C ALA A 21 -3.79 9.54 -1.36
N VAL A 22 -3.98 9.65 -2.68
CA VAL A 22 -3.72 8.54 -3.62
C VAL A 22 -2.37 8.78 -4.30
N THR A 23 -1.54 7.74 -4.32
CA THR A 23 -0.31 7.69 -5.11
C THR A 23 -0.40 6.57 -6.13
N TYR A 24 0.00 6.84 -7.36
CA TYR A 24 -0.11 5.91 -8.47
C TYR A 24 1.21 5.18 -8.70
N LEU A 25 1.11 3.91 -9.04
CA LEU A 25 2.24 3.02 -9.31
C LEU A 25 2.01 2.26 -10.62
N ASP A 26 2.97 2.38 -11.53
CA ASP A 26 3.03 1.61 -12.77
C ASP A 26 4.46 1.06 -12.94
N PRO A 27 4.67 -0.25 -12.82
CA PRO A 27 6.01 -0.84 -13.00
C PRO A 27 6.56 -0.67 -14.42
N ASN A 28 5.70 -0.41 -15.40
CA ASN A 28 6.07 -0.24 -16.81
C ASN A 28 6.28 1.22 -17.20
N TYR A 29 6.09 2.18 -16.28
CA TYR A 29 6.32 3.59 -16.55
C TYR A 29 7.78 3.83 -16.92
N ALA A 30 7.98 4.18 -18.20
CA ALA A 30 9.30 4.43 -18.79
C ALA A 30 9.66 5.93 -18.83
N GLY A 31 8.79 6.79 -18.27
CA GLY A 31 9.05 8.22 -18.20
C GLY A 31 10.20 8.57 -17.24
N GLY A 32 10.50 9.85 -17.13
CA GLY A 32 11.53 10.36 -16.23
C GLY A 32 11.02 10.49 -14.80
N ASP A 33 11.13 11.69 -14.26
CA ASP A 33 10.76 12.02 -12.88
C ASP A 33 9.33 11.58 -12.53
N SER A 34 9.18 10.83 -11.44
CA SER A 34 7.89 10.47 -10.85
C SER A 34 7.49 11.48 -9.79
N ASP A 35 6.22 11.89 -9.80
CA ASP A 35 5.63 12.70 -8.71
C ASP A 35 4.48 11.98 -8.00
N GLY A 36 4.16 10.74 -8.42
CA GLY A 36 3.13 9.91 -7.81
C GLY A 36 1.72 10.19 -8.31
N THR A 37 1.56 11.08 -9.29
CA THR A 37 0.29 11.26 -10.02
C THR A 37 0.08 10.15 -11.05
N GLU A 38 -1.13 10.04 -11.58
CA GLU A 38 -1.45 9.06 -12.64
C GLU A 38 -0.63 9.27 -13.92
N GLU A 39 -0.30 10.52 -14.26
CA GLU A 39 0.51 10.85 -15.45
C GLU A 39 2.01 10.57 -15.26
N LYS A 40 2.49 10.59 -14.01
CA LYS A 40 3.89 10.37 -13.63
C LYS A 40 3.99 9.45 -12.39
N PRO A 41 3.52 8.20 -12.52
CA PRO A 41 3.45 7.28 -11.41
C PRO A 41 4.85 6.86 -10.94
N TYR A 42 4.93 6.34 -9.72
CA TYR A 42 6.14 5.63 -9.28
C TYR A 42 6.24 4.26 -9.95
N THR A 43 7.44 3.71 -10.03
CA THR A 43 7.67 2.37 -10.59
C THR A 43 7.82 1.28 -9.52
N CYS A 44 8.03 1.66 -8.25
CA CYS A 44 8.15 0.70 -7.16
C CYS A 44 7.66 1.20 -5.81
N VAL A 45 7.21 0.26 -4.97
CA VAL A 45 6.65 0.58 -3.65
C VAL A 45 7.71 1.15 -2.70
N ASN A 46 8.98 0.76 -2.87
CA ASN A 46 10.12 1.27 -2.10
C ASN A 46 10.38 2.77 -2.30
N THR A 47 9.90 3.37 -3.39
CA THR A 47 9.93 4.84 -3.60
C THR A 47 8.59 5.49 -3.28
N ALA A 48 7.48 4.83 -3.60
CA ALA A 48 6.14 5.35 -3.34
C ALA A 48 5.86 5.51 -1.83
N LEU A 49 6.12 4.51 -0.99
CA LEU A 49 5.80 4.57 0.44
C LEU A 49 6.51 5.72 1.19
N PRO A 50 7.83 5.94 1.04
CA PRO A 50 8.49 7.09 1.64
C PRO A 50 7.95 8.43 1.13
N ALA A 51 7.62 8.54 -0.16
CA ALA A 51 7.07 9.76 -0.73
C ALA A 51 5.67 10.06 -0.17
N MET A 52 4.82 9.03 -0.09
CA MET A 52 3.48 9.11 0.49
C MET A 52 3.49 9.62 1.93
N LYS A 53 4.45 9.18 2.75
CA LYS A 53 4.64 9.69 4.12
C LYS A 53 4.78 11.22 4.15
N THR A 54 5.52 11.78 3.20
CA THR A 54 5.73 13.24 3.10
C THR A 54 4.43 13.98 2.79
N PHE A 55 3.53 13.39 2.00
CA PHE A 55 2.23 14.00 1.71
C PHE A 55 1.26 13.92 2.89
N GLY A 56 1.21 12.78 3.59
CA GLY A 56 0.31 12.58 4.74
C GLY A 56 0.69 13.38 5.99
N GLU A 57 1.98 13.56 6.24
CA GLU A 57 2.45 14.32 7.42
C GLU A 57 2.27 15.83 7.27
N ASN A 58 2.25 16.33 6.03
CA ASN A 58 2.15 17.76 5.75
C ASN A 58 0.71 18.26 5.58
N ASP A 59 -0.27 17.39 5.45
CA ASP A 59 -1.66 17.77 5.20
C ASP A 59 -2.64 16.95 6.05
N SER A 60 -3.06 17.53 7.18
CA SER A 60 -3.89 16.86 8.21
C SER A 60 -5.32 16.57 7.77
N ILE A 61 -5.65 16.80 6.50
CA ILE A 61 -6.98 16.60 5.92
C ILE A 61 -7.20 15.15 5.45
N PHE A 62 -6.14 14.37 5.30
CA PHE A 62 -6.20 12.98 4.85
C PHE A 62 -6.17 12.02 6.04
N ASP A 63 -7.23 11.24 6.20
CA ASP A 63 -7.33 10.22 7.26
C ASP A 63 -6.65 8.90 6.85
N TYR A 64 -6.53 8.66 5.54
CA TYR A 64 -5.98 7.46 4.94
C TYR A 64 -5.05 7.80 3.78
N GLN A 65 -4.24 6.83 3.39
CA GLN A 65 -3.49 6.89 2.13
C GLN A 65 -3.76 5.67 1.28
N ALA A 66 -3.62 5.82 -0.03
CA ALA A 66 -3.84 4.76 -0.99
C ALA A 66 -2.70 4.66 -2.01
N ILE A 67 -2.39 3.43 -2.40
CA ILE A 67 -1.60 3.15 -3.61
C ILE A 67 -2.56 2.61 -4.66
N CYS A 68 -2.60 3.24 -5.84
CA CYS A 68 -3.29 2.72 -7.01
C CYS A 68 -2.28 2.06 -7.96
N PHE A 69 -2.40 0.75 -8.17
CA PHE A 69 -1.60 -0.03 -9.11
C PHE A 69 -2.26 0.00 -10.49
N LEU A 70 -1.59 0.66 -11.44
CA LEU A 70 -2.06 0.83 -12.83
C LEU A 70 -1.88 -0.44 -13.68
N ASP A 71 -1.01 -1.35 -13.25
CA ASP A 71 -0.80 -2.66 -13.87
C ASP A 71 -0.44 -3.70 -12.79
N HIS A 72 -0.26 -4.95 -13.19
CA HIS A 72 0.21 -6.04 -12.34
C HIS A 72 1.55 -5.69 -11.71
N TYR A 73 1.67 -5.90 -10.41
CA TYR A 73 2.84 -5.51 -9.65
C TYR A 73 3.34 -6.64 -8.75
N VAL A 74 4.67 -6.80 -8.70
CA VAL A 74 5.35 -7.69 -7.76
C VAL A 74 5.97 -6.82 -6.67
N TRP A 75 5.44 -6.96 -5.46
CA TRP A 75 6.01 -6.38 -4.27
C TRP A 75 6.99 -7.39 -3.65
N ASP A 76 8.26 -7.22 -4.01
CA ASP A 76 9.37 -7.98 -3.43
C ASP A 76 9.57 -7.56 -1.96
N MET A 77 9.32 -8.48 -1.04
CA MET A 77 9.45 -8.23 0.39
C MET A 77 10.88 -8.43 0.90
N ASP A 78 11.81 -8.91 0.07
CA ASP A 78 13.25 -8.96 0.39
C ASP A 78 13.99 -7.70 -0.08
N ASP A 79 13.40 -6.92 -0.99
CA ASP A 79 13.89 -5.60 -1.34
C ASP A 79 13.57 -4.59 -0.23
N ASN A 80 14.57 -4.29 0.59
CA ASN A 80 14.51 -3.24 1.61
C ASN A 80 15.20 -1.94 1.19
N THR A 81 15.24 -1.63 -0.11
CA THR A 81 15.67 -0.32 -0.60
C THR A 81 14.86 0.78 0.08
N ASN A 82 15.52 1.87 0.47
CA ASN A 82 14.97 2.97 1.28
C ASN A 82 14.48 2.56 2.68
N GLU A 83 14.89 1.39 3.19
CA GLU A 83 14.62 0.92 4.55
C GLU A 83 13.12 0.89 4.87
N ILE A 84 12.27 0.56 3.89
CA ILE A 84 10.82 0.56 4.06
C ILE A 84 10.29 -0.57 4.94
N TYR A 85 11.14 -1.51 5.37
CA TYR A 85 10.78 -2.63 6.24
C TYR A 85 11.62 -2.68 7.51
N THR A 86 10.94 -3.08 8.59
CA THR A 86 11.60 -3.78 9.69
C THR A 86 11.33 -5.27 9.56
N TYR A 87 12.37 -6.08 9.77
CA TYR A 87 12.21 -7.52 9.84
C TYR A 87 12.24 -7.97 11.29
N SER A 88 11.37 -8.90 11.64
CA SER A 88 11.59 -9.72 12.83
C SER A 88 12.30 -11.00 12.41
N SER A 89 13.22 -11.44 13.25
CA SER A 89 13.99 -12.68 13.11
C SER A 89 13.56 -13.71 14.15
N ASN A 90 13.69 -14.99 13.82
CA ASN A 90 13.58 -16.07 14.81
C ASN A 90 14.86 -16.93 14.78
N ALA A 91 14.91 -18.01 15.54
CA ALA A 91 16.10 -18.87 15.63
C ALA A 91 16.46 -19.58 14.30
N THR A 92 15.51 -19.68 13.36
CA THR A 92 15.64 -20.43 12.10
C THR A 92 15.83 -19.51 10.89
N TYR A 93 15.24 -18.32 10.91
CA TYR A 93 15.17 -17.42 9.77
C TYR A 93 15.45 -15.98 10.19
N THR A 94 16.32 -15.30 9.44
CA THR A 94 16.74 -13.93 9.72
C THR A 94 15.64 -12.90 9.40
N ASN A 95 14.78 -13.15 8.41
CA ASN A 95 13.79 -12.19 7.91
C ASN A 95 12.36 -12.78 7.87
N TYR A 96 11.97 -13.60 8.84
CA TYR A 96 10.73 -14.39 8.75
C TYR A 96 9.43 -13.56 8.74
N MET A 97 9.48 -12.30 9.16
CA MET A 97 8.32 -11.41 9.15
C MET A 97 8.72 -10.01 8.69
N ALA A 98 8.14 -9.56 7.58
CA ALA A 98 8.29 -8.21 7.05
C ALA A 98 7.21 -7.28 7.62
N LYS A 99 7.64 -6.12 8.11
CA LYS A 99 6.77 -5.05 8.64
C LYS A 99 7.07 -3.75 7.92
N PRO A 100 6.24 -3.32 6.95
CA PRO A 100 6.41 -2.01 6.33
C PRO A 100 6.45 -0.92 7.41
N LEU A 101 7.48 -0.09 7.39
CA LEU A 101 7.58 1.14 8.18
C LEU A 101 6.57 2.14 7.61
N SER A 102 5.33 2.01 8.06
CA SER A 102 4.23 2.90 7.74
C SER A 102 3.87 3.71 8.97
N THR A 103 3.91 5.05 8.89
CA THR A 103 3.31 5.95 9.88
C THR A 103 1.83 6.23 9.61
N LEU A 104 1.25 5.52 8.65
CA LEU A 104 -0.08 5.79 8.12
C LEU A 104 -1.12 5.24 9.09
N THR A 105 -2.18 6.00 9.33
CA THR A 105 -3.36 5.57 10.10
C THR A 105 -4.06 4.37 9.45
N GLY A 106 -3.96 4.25 8.14
CA GLY A 106 -4.36 3.08 7.35
C GLY A 106 -3.85 3.18 5.91
N LEU A 107 -3.69 2.03 5.25
CA LEU A 107 -3.25 1.92 3.86
C LEU A 107 -4.31 1.19 3.03
N LEU A 108 -4.72 1.80 1.93
CA LEU A 108 -5.59 1.20 0.93
C LEU A 108 -4.78 0.80 -0.31
N LEU A 109 -4.82 -0.47 -0.68
CA LEU A 109 -4.21 -0.97 -1.91
C LEU A 109 -5.31 -1.12 -2.97
N MET A 110 -5.17 -0.41 -4.08
CA MET A 110 -6.17 -0.35 -5.14
C MET A 110 -5.60 -0.81 -6.47
N GLY A 111 -6.39 -1.53 -7.25
CA GLY A 111 -6.09 -1.78 -8.65
C GLY A 111 -6.86 -0.82 -9.55
N GLU A 112 -6.26 -0.43 -10.67
CA GLU A 112 -6.96 0.29 -11.73
C GLU A 112 -8.13 -0.53 -12.31
N THR A 113 -7.94 -1.86 -12.38
CA THR A 113 -8.97 -2.80 -12.83
C THR A 113 -9.12 -3.94 -11.81
N PRO A 114 -10.26 -4.66 -11.79
CA PRO A 114 -10.45 -5.76 -10.86
C PRO A 114 -9.59 -6.98 -11.23
N GLU A 115 -8.91 -6.96 -12.37
CA GLU A 115 -7.90 -7.92 -12.80
C GLU A 115 -6.47 -7.51 -12.44
N THR A 116 -6.24 -6.28 -11.95
CA THR A 116 -4.91 -5.87 -11.47
C THR A 116 -4.45 -6.80 -10.35
N LEU A 117 -3.32 -7.45 -10.55
CA LEU A 117 -2.73 -8.40 -9.60
C LEU A 117 -1.57 -7.77 -8.85
N LEU A 118 -1.70 -7.70 -7.52
CA LEU A 118 -0.59 -7.47 -6.61
C LEU A 118 -0.07 -8.80 -6.07
N THR A 119 1.19 -9.11 -6.38
CA THR A 119 1.88 -10.30 -5.85
C THR A 119 2.87 -9.87 -4.79
N PHE A 120 2.65 -10.27 -3.54
CA PHE A 120 3.65 -10.18 -2.49
C PHE A 120 4.59 -11.37 -2.60
N GLN A 121 5.87 -11.12 -2.88
CA GLN A 121 6.85 -12.16 -3.17
C GLN A 121 8.00 -12.18 -2.15
N SER A 122 8.39 -13.36 -1.67
CA SER A 122 9.65 -13.56 -0.92
C SER A 122 9.97 -15.04 -0.66
N PRO A 123 11.21 -15.52 -0.83
CA PRO A 123 11.57 -16.87 -0.40
C PRO A 123 11.91 -16.96 1.10
N THR A 124 11.93 -15.84 1.84
CA THR A 124 12.39 -15.83 3.25
C THR A 124 11.35 -15.30 4.24
N VAL A 125 10.39 -14.51 3.77
CA VAL A 125 9.31 -13.92 4.58
C VAL A 125 8.12 -14.88 4.62
N PHE A 126 7.74 -15.30 5.83
CA PHE A 126 6.56 -16.14 6.08
C PHE A 126 5.32 -15.33 6.47
N TYR A 127 5.53 -14.14 7.04
CA TYR A 127 4.47 -13.29 7.53
C TYR A 127 4.67 -11.85 7.05
N MET A 128 3.59 -11.24 6.60
CA MET A 128 3.52 -9.79 6.45
C MET A 128 2.66 -9.23 7.58
N GLN A 129 3.14 -8.18 8.24
CA GLN A 129 2.39 -7.48 9.27
C GLN A 129 2.38 -5.98 8.99
N PHE A 130 1.20 -5.38 8.99
CA PHE A 130 1.02 -3.93 8.95
C PHE A 130 0.80 -3.41 10.36
N LEU A 131 1.36 -2.24 10.68
CA LEU A 131 1.18 -1.57 11.97
C LEU A 131 -0.19 -0.88 12.07
N SER A 132 -0.82 -0.64 10.94
CA SER A 132 -2.10 0.04 10.76
C SER A 132 -3.10 -0.84 10.01
N GLU A 133 -4.32 -0.35 9.86
CA GLU A 133 -5.33 -0.99 9.02
C GLU A 133 -4.82 -1.11 7.57
N LEU A 134 -5.05 -2.28 6.95
CA LEU A 134 -4.80 -2.53 5.55
C LEU A 134 -6.13 -2.88 4.87
N GLN A 135 -6.43 -2.18 3.78
CA GLN A 135 -7.62 -2.40 2.99
C GLN A 135 -7.23 -2.71 1.54
N PHE A 136 -8.12 -3.43 0.86
CA PHE A 136 -7.98 -3.77 -0.55
C PHE A 136 -9.25 -3.35 -1.28
N ASN A 137 -9.10 -2.72 -2.42
CA ASN A 137 -10.23 -2.36 -3.28
C ASN A 137 -9.89 -2.63 -4.74
N HIS A 138 -10.81 -3.23 -5.48
CA HIS A 138 -10.68 -3.38 -6.93
C HIS A 138 -9.33 -4.01 -7.36
N ILE A 139 -8.82 -4.98 -6.60
CA ILE A 139 -7.49 -5.59 -6.82
C ILE A 139 -7.52 -7.08 -6.45
N GLN A 140 -6.71 -7.87 -7.15
CA GLN A 140 -6.39 -9.25 -6.78
C GLN A 140 -5.09 -9.30 -6.00
N VAL A 141 -5.03 -10.16 -4.99
CA VAL A 141 -3.84 -10.32 -4.14
C VAL A 141 -3.38 -11.76 -4.21
N LYS A 142 -2.09 -11.95 -4.51
CA LYS A 142 -1.40 -13.23 -4.43
C LYS A 142 -0.28 -13.13 -3.40
N LEU A 143 -0.19 -14.16 -2.57
CA LEU A 143 0.95 -14.39 -1.68
C LEU A 143 1.83 -15.47 -2.30
N ASP A 144 3.11 -15.16 -2.42
CA ASP A 144 4.05 -15.91 -3.21
C ASP A 144 5.37 -16.10 -2.43
N THR A 145 5.38 -17.10 -1.53
CA THR A 145 6.44 -17.24 -0.52
C THR A 145 7.14 -18.61 -0.54
N TRP A 146 7.62 -19.05 -1.70
CA TRP A 146 8.20 -20.39 -1.91
C TRP A 146 9.69 -20.54 -1.61
#